data_AF-A0A167FPW8-F1
#
_entry.id   AF-A0A167FPW8-F1
#
_cell.length_a   1.000
_cell.length_b   1.000
_cell.length_c   1.000
_cell.angle_alpha   90.00
_cell.angle_beta   90.00
_cell.angle_gamma   90.00
#
_symmetry.space_group_name_H-M   'P 1'
#
loop_
_entity.id
_entity.type
_entity.pdbx_description
1 polymer ?
#
loop_
_entity_poly.entity_id
_entity_poly.type
_entity_poly.pdbx_seq_one_letter_code
_entity_poly.pdbx_strand_id
1 'polypeptide(L)'
;MRFEFWKSAIQKVFASVNNSSVAVPSEPVALLLAHCLGKNAAPAQIELSKRFFITILQTRETYAGYPPFRNLDAMASYGEGTYSQLNYLTQEALYSISPTTSKFLNENPQLIDQVNDIVAHIGQATGITSMLRGFPFFVGAKGFVPLPVDLLTKHNISQESILQAARAHQESQQPDTPKQTKLELDPAISDIVFETATRANDHLISASTLFANLKSTLDGSVPDAIFVPTMTSIPAKLFLEKLEKCNFDPVHPDLTKPEWRLPFRSYVNYRFRKL
;
A
#
# COMPACT_ATOMS: atom_id res chain seq x y z
N MET A 1 -13.15 -5.76 11.95
CA MET A 1 -13.59 -4.40 11.57
C MET A 1 -15.07 -4.48 11.20
N ARG A 2 -15.91 -3.50 11.59
CA ARG A 2 -17.34 -3.50 11.21
C ARG A 2 -17.50 -2.91 9.80
N PHE A 3 -17.25 -3.69 8.75
CA PHE A 3 -17.21 -3.19 7.37
C PHE A 3 -18.52 -2.55 6.92
N GLU A 4 -19.66 -3.18 7.19
CA GLU A 4 -20.99 -2.62 6.87
C GLU A 4 -21.25 -1.27 7.54
N PHE A 5 -20.84 -1.12 8.79
CA PHE A 5 -20.93 0.16 9.49
C PHE A 5 -20.13 1.25 8.75
N TRP A 6 -18.89 0.98 8.38
CA TRP A 6 -18.04 1.96 7.70
C TRP A 6 -18.50 2.26 6.27
N LYS A 7 -18.98 1.28 5.52
CA LYS A 7 -19.59 1.50 4.20
C LYS A 7 -20.82 2.42 4.31
N SER A 8 -21.71 2.14 5.28
CA SER A 8 -22.87 2.98 5.56
C SER A 8 -22.46 4.39 6.01
N ALA A 9 -21.43 4.50 6.86
CA ALA A 9 -20.93 5.78 7.32
C ALA A 9 -20.41 6.65 6.16
N ILE A 10 -19.62 6.09 5.25
CA ILE A 10 -19.15 6.77 4.04
C ILE A 10 -20.33 7.21 3.18
N GLN A 11 -21.32 6.34 2.94
CA GLN A 11 -22.51 6.71 2.17
C GLN A 11 -23.26 7.91 2.79
N LYS A 12 -23.44 7.92 4.12
CA LYS A 12 -24.09 9.02 4.85
C LYS A 12 -23.28 10.31 4.80
N VAL A 13 -21.96 10.22 4.96
CA VAL A 13 -21.06 11.39 4.86
C VAL A 13 -21.21 12.06 3.50
N PHE A 14 -21.04 11.32 2.41
CA PHE A 14 -21.16 11.84 1.05
C PHE A 14 -22.57 12.36 0.72
N ALA A 15 -23.63 11.67 1.19
CA ALA A 15 -25.00 12.14 0.99
C ALA A 15 -25.28 13.45 1.77
N SER A 16 -24.65 13.64 2.93
CA SER A 16 -24.88 14.82 3.77
C SER A 16 -24.29 16.13 3.24
N VAL A 17 -23.37 16.06 2.27
CA VAL A 17 -22.77 17.23 1.61
C VAL A 17 -23.83 18.00 0.82
N ASN A 18 -24.68 17.27 0.08
CA ASN A 18 -25.73 17.85 -0.76
C ASN A 18 -27.11 17.85 -0.09
N ASN A 19 -27.28 17.16 1.03
CA ASN A 19 -28.55 17.06 1.73
C ASN A 19 -28.36 17.21 3.25
N SER A 20 -28.69 18.40 3.76
CA SER A 20 -28.56 18.74 5.18
C SER A 20 -29.43 17.89 6.11
N SER A 21 -30.49 17.23 5.60
CA SER A 21 -31.32 16.32 6.40
C SER A 21 -30.61 15.00 6.75
N VAL A 22 -29.54 14.64 6.03
CA VAL A 22 -28.76 13.43 6.31
C VAL A 22 -27.80 13.68 7.47
N ALA A 23 -28.05 13.01 8.59
CA ALA A 23 -27.16 13.02 9.74
C ALA A 23 -25.85 12.27 9.45
N VAL A 24 -24.72 12.93 9.72
CA VAL A 24 -23.39 12.30 9.68
C VAL A 24 -23.23 11.46 10.96
N PRO A 25 -22.70 10.24 10.89
CA PRO A 25 -22.40 9.46 12.09
C PRO A 25 -21.51 10.24 13.07
N SER A 26 -21.78 10.15 14.37
CA SER A 26 -21.03 10.83 15.43
C SER A 26 -19.63 10.22 15.70
N GLU A 27 -18.96 9.79 14.64
CA GLU A 27 -17.58 9.31 14.66
C GLU A 27 -16.65 10.46 14.26
N PRO A 28 -15.58 10.76 15.02
CA PRO A 28 -14.70 11.90 14.74
C PRO A 28 -14.16 11.93 13.30
N VAL A 29 -13.80 10.76 12.76
CA VAL A 29 -13.29 10.63 11.38
C VAL A 29 -14.37 10.89 10.33
N ALA A 30 -15.63 10.53 10.60
CA ALA A 30 -16.75 10.79 9.70
C ALA A 30 -17.15 12.27 9.71
N LEU A 31 -17.13 12.90 10.90
CA LEU A 31 -17.36 14.33 11.06
C LEU A 31 -16.28 15.15 10.36
N LEU A 32 -15.00 14.78 10.53
CA LEU A 32 -13.89 15.44 9.85
C LEU A 32 -14.00 15.29 8.33
N LEU A 33 -14.28 14.08 7.83
CA LEU A 33 -14.46 13.87 6.40
C LEU A 33 -15.62 14.71 5.85
N ALA A 34 -16.77 14.73 6.52
CA ALA A 34 -17.91 15.55 6.11
C ALA A 34 -17.57 17.05 6.09
N HIS A 35 -16.82 17.52 7.08
CA HIS A 35 -16.33 18.90 7.13
C HIS A 35 -15.42 19.21 5.94
N CYS A 36 -14.42 18.37 5.66
CA CYS A 36 -13.51 18.55 4.51
C CYS A 36 -14.23 18.51 3.16
N LEU A 37 -15.31 17.73 3.03
CA LEU A 37 -16.13 17.69 1.81
C LEU A 37 -17.08 18.90 1.67
N GLY A 38 -17.03 19.89 2.57
CA GLY A 38 -17.80 21.13 2.45
C GLY A 38 -19.13 21.16 3.21
N LYS A 39 -19.42 20.18 4.08
CA LYS A 39 -20.62 20.25 4.94
C LYS A 39 -20.58 21.53 5.80
N ASN A 40 -21.69 22.25 5.86
CA ASN A 40 -21.84 23.55 6.53
C ASN A 40 -20.99 24.68 5.93
N ALA A 41 -20.78 24.68 4.61
CA ALA A 41 -20.00 25.70 3.90
C ALA A 41 -18.56 25.85 4.44
N ALA A 42 -17.89 24.72 4.67
CA ALA A 42 -16.50 24.72 5.10
C ALA A 42 -15.60 25.43 4.05
N PRO A 43 -14.61 26.24 4.49
CA PRO A 43 -13.81 27.08 3.58
C PRO A 43 -12.90 26.29 2.62
N ALA A 44 -12.47 25.09 3.01
CA ALA A 44 -11.63 24.21 2.20
C ALA A 44 -12.51 23.04 1.71
N GLN A 45 -13.06 23.18 0.51
CA GLN A 45 -13.81 22.10 -0.14
C GLN A 45 -12.82 21.19 -0.85
N ILE A 46 -12.61 20.01 -0.27
CA ILE A 46 -11.81 18.95 -0.87
C ILE A 46 -12.76 18.06 -1.66
N GLU A 47 -12.50 17.90 -2.95
CA GLU A 47 -13.18 16.92 -3.78
C GLU A 47 -12.53 15.56 -3.58
N LEU A 48 -13.32 14.55 -3.19
CA LEU A 48 -12.85 13.18 -3.04
C LEU A 48 -13.89 12.22 -3.62
N SER A 49 -13.43 11.17 -4.28
CA SER A 49 -14.32 10.17 -4.86
C SER A 49 -14.73 9.12 -3.83
N LYS A 50 -16.03 9.06 -3.53
CA LYS A 50 -16.64 8.01 -2.68
C LYS A 50 -16.21 6.59 -3.08
N ARG A 51 -16.05 6.33 -4.39
CA ARG A 51 -15.72 5.00 -4.91
C ARG A 51 -14.46 4.42 -4.29
N PHE A 52 -13.41 5.24 -4.11
CA PHE A 52 -12.12 4.79 -3.58
C PHE A 52 -12.23 4.33 -2.13
N PHE A 53 -13.00 5.04 -1.29
CA PHE A 53 -13.29 4.60 0.08
C PHE A 53 -14.03 3.25 0.10
N ILE A 54 -15.04 3.10 -0.75
CA ILE A 54 -15.85 1.88 -0.82
C ILE A 54 -14.99 0.71 -1.32
N THR A 55 -14.16 0.90 -2.35
CA THR A 55 -13.24 -0.12 -2.85
C THR A 55 -12.27 -0.57 -1.76
N ILE A 56 -11.65 0.35 -1.00
CA ILE A 56 -10.77 0.00 0.13
C ILE A 56 -11.50 -0.91 1.13
N LEU A 57 -12.72 -0.54 1.51
CA LEU A 57 -13.51 -1.30 2.48
C LEU A 57 -13.89 -2.68 1.94
N GLN A 58 -14.32 -2.76 0.68
CA GLN A 58 -14.69 -4.02 0.03
C GLN A 58 -13.47 -4.94 -0.12
N THR A 59 -12.34 -4.43 -0.62
CA THR A 59 -11.12 -5.24 -0.76
C THR A 59 -10.64 -5.74 0.61
N ARG A 60 -10.64 -4.90 1.65
CA ARG A 60 -10.27 -5.35 3.00
C ARG A 60 -11.25 -6.36 3.58
N GLU A 61 -12.54 -6.25 3.27
CA GLU A 61 -13.54 -7.22 3.70
C GLU A 61 -13.34 -8.58 3.02
N THR A 62 -13.12 -8.61 1.70
CA THR A 62 -12.79 -9.83 0.95
C THR A 62 -11.60 -10.56 1.55
N TYR A 63 -10.61 -9.81 2.07
CA TYR A 63 -9.39 -10.37 2.66
C TYR A 63 -9.40 -10.43 4.20
N ALA A 64 -10.52 -10.14 4.86
CA ALA A 64 -10.59 -10.08 6.32
C ALA A 64 -10.33 -11.44 7.00
N GLY A 65 -10.66 -12.53 6.30
CA GLY A 65 -10.40 -13.91 6.72
C GLY A 65 -9.03 -14.44 6.30
N TYR A 66 -8.14 -13.59 5.80
CA TYR A 66 -6.83 -13.97 5.26
C TYR A 66 -6.88 -15.11 4.23
N PRO A 67 -7.72 -15.01 3.18
CA PRO A 67 -7.70 -15.99 2.10
C PRO A 67 -6.31 -16.00 1.43
N PRO A 68 -5.82 -17.18 1.00
CA PRO A 68 -4.54 -17.27 0.31
C PRO A 68 -4.50 -16.44 -0.98
N PHE A 69 -3.34 -15.85 -1.27
CA PHE A 69 -3.11 -15.26 -2.57
C PHE A 69 -2.80 -16.37 -3.59
N ARG A 70 -3.68 -16.53 -4.58
CA ARG A 70 -3.50 -17.58 -5.60
C ARG A 70 -2.19 -17.42 -6.39
N ASN A 71 -1.85 -16.17 -6.73
CA ASN A 71 -0.70 -15.80 -7.54
C ASN A 71 -0.28 -14.35 -7.27
N LEU A 72 0.79 -13.92 -7.94
CA LEU A 72 1.32 -12.56 -7.86
C LEU A 72 0.31 -11.48 -8.29
N ASP A 73 -0.54 -11.75 -9.27
CA ASP A 73 -1.56 -10.78 -9.73
C ASP A 73 -2.66 -10.58 -8.70
N ALA A 74 -3.01 -11.60 -7.91
CA ALA A 74 -3.93 -11.46 -6.79
C ALA A 74 -3.34 -10.54 -5.71
N MET A 75 -2.03 -10.64 -5.43
CA MET A 75 -1.35 -9.72 -4.51
C MET A 75 -1.31 -8.29 -5.06
N ALA A 76 -1.01 -8.11 -6.36
CA ALA A 76 -1.03 -6.81 -7.00
C ALA A 76 -2.44 -6.20 -6.97
N SER A 77 -3.48 -6.99 -7.24
CA SER A 77 -4.88 -6.56 -7.19
C SER A 77 -5.32 -6.17 -5.78
N TYR A 78 -4.84 -6.87 -4.75
CA TYR A 78 -5.02 -6.44 -3.37
C TYR A 78 -4.34 -5.10 -3.09
N GLY A 79 -3.11 -4.91 -3.59
CA GLY A 79 -2.41 -3.62 -3.53
C GLY A 79 -3.18 -2.49 -4.21
N GLU A 80 -3.74 -2.75 -5.40
CA GLU A 80 -4.58 -1.81 -6.15
C GLU A 80 -5.84 -1.42 -5.38
N GLY A 81 -6.55 -2.42 -4.84
CA GLY A 81 -7.78 -2.20 -4.09
C GLY A 81 -7.59 -1.56 -2.71
N THR A 82 -6.36 -1.42 -2.21
CA THR A 82 -6.08 -0.86 -0.88
C THR A 82 -5.17 0.36 -0.92
N TYR A 83 -3.94 0.21 -1.41
CA TYR A 83 -2.93 1.27 -1.39
C TYR A 83 -3.09 2.24 -2.56
N SER A 84 -3.40 1.78 -3.77
CA SER A 84 -3.62 2.69 -4.91
C SER A 84 -4.84 3.58 -4.68
N GLN A 85 -5.92 3.02 -4.13
CA GLN A 85 -7.11 3.80 -3.75
C GLN A 85 -6.79 4.95 -2.78
N LEU A 86 -5.88 4.73 -1.81
CA LEU A 86 -5.42 5.77 -0.90
C LEU A 86 -4.54 6.81 -1.63
N ASN A 87 -3.72 6.38 -2.59
CA ASN A 87 -2.94 7.30 -3.40
C ASN A 87 -3.84 8.18 -4.28
N TYR A 88 -4.88 7.62 -4.90
CA TYR A 88 -5.85 8.41 -5.67
C TYR A 88 -6.58 9.44 -4.81
N LEU A 89 -7.01 9.06 -3.60
CA LEU A 89 -7.61 10.01 -2.65
C LEU A 89 -6.62 11.11 -2.24
N THR A 90 -5.33 10.78 -2.13
CA THR A 90 -4.29 11.78 -1.83
C THR A 90 -4.09 12.74 -3.01
N GLN A 91 -4.11 12.24 -4.24
CA GLN A 91 -4.08 13.08 -5.45
C GLN A 91 -5.28 14.02 -5.51
N GLU A 92 -6.50 13.50 -5.35
CA GLU A 92 -7.73 14.30 -5.35
C GLU A 92 -7.68 15.41 -4.28
N ALA A 93 -7.17 15.08 -3.08
CA ALA A 93 -7.00 16.06 -2.02
C ALA A 93 -6.02 17.18 -2.39
N LEU A 94 -4.87 16.83 -2.97
CA LEU A 94 -3.84 17.80 -3.36
C LEU A 94 -4.25 18.65 -4.56
N TYR A 95 -5.00 18.08 -5.51
CA TYR A 95 -5.53 18.83 -6.64
C TYR A 95 -6.60 19.83 -6.21
N SER A 96 -7.44 19.46 -5.25
CA SER A 96 -8.46 20.35 -4.68
C SER A 96 -7.86 21.62 -4.06
N ILE A 97 -6.70 21.49 -3.42
CA ILE A 97 -6.00 22.64 -2.79
C ILE A 97 -4.97 23.32 -3.71
N SER A 98 -4.83 22.86 -4.96
CA SER A 98 -3.92 23.42 -5.96
C SER A 98 -4.69 23.81 -7.23
N PRO A 99 -5.38 24.97 -7.24
CA PRO A 99 -6.22 25.38 -8.38
C PRO A 99 -5.45 25.45 -9.71
N THR A 100 -4.18 25.87 -9.67
CA THR A 100 -3.31 25.94 -10.85
C THR A 100 -3.04 24.55 -11.42
N THR A 101 -2.70 23.57 -10.57
CA THR A 101 -2.46 22.19 -11.03
C THR A 101 -3.75 21.54 -11.52
N SER A 102 -4.86 21.72 -10.80
CA SER A 102 -6.15 21.16 -11.19
C SER A 102 -6.61 21.70 -12.56
N LYS A 103 -6.54 23.02 -12.77
CA LYS A 103 -6.84 23.63 -14.07
C LYS A 103 -5.96 23.07 -15.19
N PHE A 104 -4.66 23.00 -14.97
CA PHE A 104 -3.71 22.45 -15.94
C PHE A 104 -4.02 21.00 -16.32
N LEU A 105 -4.32 20.15 -15.33
CA LEU A 105 -4.68 18.75 -15.58
C LEU A 105 -6.02 18.62 -16.32
N ASN A 106 -7.01 19.45 -16.01
CA ASN A 106 -8.29 19.46 -16.72
C ASN A 106 -8.14 19.88 -18.20
N GLU A 107 -7.20 20.78 -18.50
CA GLU A 107 -6.85 21.16 -19.87
C GLU A 107 -6.01 20.07 -20.60
N ASN A 108 -5.47 19.09 -19.87
CA ASN A 108 -4.57 18.05 -20.37
C ASN A 108 -4.96 16.65 -19.83
N PRO A 109 -6.14 16.12 -20.17
CA PRO A 109 -6.68 14.89 -19.57
C PRO A 109 -5.78 13.66 -19.72
N GLN A 110 -5.00 13.56 -20.79
CA GLN A 110 -4.02 12.49 -21.00
C GLN A 110 -2.96 12.43 -19.88
N LEU A 111 -2.65 13.56 -19.22
CA LEU A 111 -1.72 13.59 -18.09
C LEU A 111 -2.35 13.05 -16.81
N ILE A 112 -3.69 13.15 -16.67
CA ILE A 112 -4.41 12.58 -15.53
C ILE A 112 -4.24 11.06 -15.53
N ASP A 113 -4.44 10.42 -16.69
CA ASP A 113 -4.28 8.97 -16.83
C ASP A 113 -2.86 8.52 -16.48
N GLN A 114 -1.84 9.21 -17.00
CA GLN A 114 -0.44 8.91 -16.69
C GLN A 114 -0.14 9.05 -15.19
N VAL A 115 -0.63 10.10 -14.54
CA VAL A 115 -0.39 10.34 -13.12
C VAL A 115 -1.14 9.33 -12.25
N ASN A 116 -2.33 8.88 -12.66
CA ASN A 116 -3.05 7.79 -12.02
C ASN A 116 -2.28 6.47 -12.15
N ASP A 117 -1.80 6.12 -13.35
CA ASP A 117 -1.04 4.88 -13.59
C ASP A 117 0.24 4.82 -12.75
N ILE A 118 0.94 5.94 -12.59
CA ILE A 118 2.14 6.02 -11.73
C ILE A 118 1.80 5.62 -10.30
N VAL A 119 0.75 6.20 -9.71
CA VAL A 119 0.41 5.91 -8.31
C VAL A 119 -0.31 4.57 -8.13
N ALA A 120 -0.94 4.05 -9.18
CA ALA A 120 -1.48 2.70 -9.24
C ALA A 120 -0.35 1.68 -9.06
N HIS A 121 0.69 1.78 -9.88
CA HIS A 121 1.87 0.93 -9.76
C HIS A 121 2.56 1.05 -8.40
N ILE A 122 2.66 2.26 -7.85
CA ILE A 122 3.19 2.46 -6.50
C ILE A 122 2.33 1.76 -5.44
N GLY A 123 1.00 1.83 -5.55
CA GLY A 123 0.08 1.15 -4.63
C GLY A 123 0.17 -0.38 -4.73
N GLN A 124 0.25 -0.92 -5.95
CA GLN A 124 0.46 -2.36 -6.19
C GLN A 124 1.79 -2.85 -5.58
N ALA A 125 2.89 -2.14 -5.84
CA ALA A 125 4.20 -2.42 -5.24
C ALA A 125 4.16 -2.36 -3.71
N THR A 126 3.48 -1.35 -3.16
CA THR A 126 3.33 -1.17 -1.71
C THR A 126 2.52 -2.31 -1.09
N GLY A 127 1.48 -2.80 -1.76
CA GLY A 127 0.69 -3.93 -1.32
C GLY A 127 1.50 -5.21 -1.20
N ILE A 128 2.23 -5.58 -2.26
CA ILE A 128 3.12 -6.75 -2.26
C ILE A 128 4.20 -6.60 -1.18
N THR A 129 4.85 -5.44 -1.13
CA THR A 129 5.93 -5.15 -0.17
C THR A 129 5.43 -5.23 1.28
N SER A 130 4.20 -4.79 1.55
CA SER A 130 3.61 -4.85 2.89
C SER A 130 3.36 -6.28 3.35
N MET A 131 3.00 -7.17 2.43
CA MET A 131 2.86 -8.61 2.71
C MET A 131 4.21 -9.26 3.03
N LEU A 132 5.26 -8.96 2.26
CA LEU A 132 6.62 -9.43 2.53
C LEU A 132 7.17 -8.90 3.86
N ARG A 133 6.99 -7.60 4.13
CA ARG A 133 7.40 -6.98 5.40
C ARG A 133 6.64 -7.56 6.60
N GLY A 134 5.37 -7.86 6.42
CA GLY A 134 4.51 -8.45 7.45
C GLY A 134 4.72 -9.95 7.64
N PHE A 135 5.58 -10.61 6.85
CA PHE A 135 5.70 -12.06 6.82
C PHE A 135 5.81 -12.71 8.20
N PRO A 136 6.75 -12.31 9.10
CA PRO A 136 6.89 -12.93 10.42
C PRO A 136 5.63 -12.79 11.29
N PHE A 137 4.95 -11.65 11.20
CA PHE A 137 3.72 -11.38 11.93
C PHE A 137 2.57 -12.24 11.43
N PHE A 138 2.41 -12.39 10.11
CA PHE A 138 1.29 -13.16 9.55
C PHE A 138 1.43 -14.65 9.84
N VAL A 139 2.62 -15.23 9.64
CA VAL A 139 2.82 -16.66 9.89
C VAL A 139 2.71 -16.99 11.37
N GLY A 140 3.29 -16.16 12.24
CA GLY A 140 3.30 -16.41 13.69
C GLY A 140 2.01 -16.03 14.39
N ALA A 141 1.47 -14.83 14.16
CA ALA A 141 0.36 -14.29 14.95
C ALA A 141 -1.02 -14.45 14.29
N LYS A 142 -1.07 -14.74 12.98
CA LYS A 142 -2.32 -14.84 12.22
C LYS A 142 -2.57 -16.21 11.59
N GLY A 143 -1.59 -17.11 11.58
CA GLY A 143 -1.72 -18.39 10.89
C GLY A 143 -1.91 -18.22 9.38
N PHE A 144 -1.36 -17.14 8.81
CA PHE A 144 -1.50 -16.79 7.40
C PHE A 144 -0.14 -16.74 6.73
N VAL A 145 -0.01 -17.37 5.56
CA VAL A 145 1.21 -17.31 4.75
C VAL A 145 1.01 -16.26 3.65
N PRO A 146 1.66 -15.07 3.75
CA PRO A 146 1.46 -13.98 2.82
C PRO A 146 2.35 -14.11 1.58
N LEU A 147 2.38 -15.30 0.97
CA LEU A 147 3.10 -15.62 -0.26
C LEU A 147 2.16 -16.23 -1.30
N PRO A 148 2.47 -16.13 -2.60
CA PRO A 148 1.67 -16.75 -3.66
C PRO A 148 1.63 -18.28 -3.56
N VAL A 149 0.44 -18.86 -3.64
CA VAL A 149 0.23 -20.31 -3.56
C VAL A 149 0.82 -21.06 -4.75
N ASP A 150 0.75 -20.48 -5.94
CA ASP A 150 1.36 -21.06 -7.14
C ASP A 150 2.90 -21.15 -7.03
N LEU A 151 3.56 -20.15 -6.47
CA LEU A 151 5.00 -20.18 -6.22
C LEU A 151 5.36 -21.18 -5.12
N LEU A 152 4.57 -21.26 -4.05
CA LEU A 152 4.76 -22.29 -3.02
C LEU A 152 4.68 -23.70 -3.64
N THR A 153 3.67 -23.93 -4.49
CA THR A 153 3.47 -25.20 -5.19
C THR A 153 4.63 -25.51 -6.14
N LYS A 154 5.11 -24.52 -6.91
CA LYS A 154 6.27 -24.64 -7.82
C LYS A 154 7.53 -25.13 -7.10
N HIS A 155 7.71 -24.76 -5.84
CA HIS A 155 8.83 -25.18 -5.00
C HIS A 155 8.53 -26.38 -4.09
N ASN A 156 7.36 -27.02 -4.23
CA ASN A 156 6.89 -28.13 -3.38
C ASN A 156 6.80 -27.79 -1.88
N ILE A 157 6.52 -26.52 -1.56
CA ILE A 157 6.34 -26.06 -0.18
C ILE A 157 4.86 -25.94 0.12
N SER A 158 4.40 -26.55 1.22
CA SER A 158 3.03 -26.37 1.71
C SER A 158 2.94 -25.15 2.63
N GLN A 159 1.78 -24.50 2.68
CA GLN A 159 1.55 -23.44 3.66
C GLN A 159 1.65 -23.97 5.09
N GLU A 160 1.20 -25.21 5.32
CA GLU A 160 1.22 -25.84 6.63
C GLU A 160 2.65 -26.05 7.16
N SER A 161 3.63 -26.38 6.31
CA SER A 161 5.02 -26.55 6.78
C SER A 161 5.60 -25.24 7.31
N ILE A 162 5.29 -24.11 6.66
CA ILE A 162 5.69 -22.77 7.10
C ILE A 162 5.02 -22.42 8.44
N LEU A 163 3.71 -22.68 8.56
CA LEU A 163 2.96 -22.39 9.79
C LEU A 163 3.39 -23.31 10.95
N GLN A 164 3.76 -24.56 10.67
CA GLN A 164 4.33 -25.48 11.65
C GLN A 164 5.69 -24.99 12.15
N ALA A 165 6.58 -24.55 11.25
CA ALA A 165 7.87 -23.96 11.63
C ALA A 165 7.67 -22.71 12.51
N ALA A 166 6.72 -21.84 12.15
CA ALA A 166 6.38 -20.66 12.94
C ALA A 166 5.87 -21.00 14.35
N ARG A 167 4.99 -22.01 14.48
CA ARG A 167 4.49 -22.49 15.78
C ARG A 167 5.59 -23.12 16.63
N ALA A 168 6.41 -23.99 16.06
CA ALA A 168 7.54 -24.60 16.76
C ALA A 168 8.51 -23.55 17.29
N HIS A 169 8.78 -22.50 16.49
CA HIS A 169 9.60 -21.38 16.93
C HIS A 169 8.98 -20.64 18.13
N GLN A 170 7.67 -20.37 18.11
CA GLN A 170 6.98 -19.74 19.25
C GLN A 170 7.00 -20.60 20.51
N GLU A 171 6.81 -21.92 20.37
CA GLU A 171 6.90 -22.87 21.48
C GLU A 171 8.30 -22.88 22.11
N SER A 172 9.35 -22.83 21.28
CA SER A 172 10.74 -22.78 21.77
C SER A 172 11.12 -21.48 22.50
N GLN A 173 10.29 -20.44 22.43
CA GLN A 173 10.49 -19.19 23.19
C GLN A 173 9.87 -19.24 24.60
N GLN A 174 9.21 -20.34 24.97
CA GLN A 174 8.66 -20.55 26.31
C GLN A 174 9.77 -20.72 27.38
N PRO A 175 9.49 -20.42 28.67
CA PRO A 175 10.51 -20.36 29.72
C PRO A 175 11.33 -21.65 29.91
N ASP A 176 10.73 -22.81 29.63
CA ASP A 176 11.27 -24.14 29.97
C ASP A 176 11.90 -24.89 28.78
N THR A 177 12.08 -24.23 27.64
CA THR A 177 12.57 -24.84 26.38
C THR A 177 13.90 -24.21 25.94
N PRO A 178 14.80 -24.96 25.24
CA PRO A 178 15.99 -24.36 24.65
C PRO A 178 15.58 -23.28 23.65
N LYS A 179 15.99 -22.03 23.91
CA LYS A 179 15.63 -20.88 23.07
C LYS A 179 16.20 -21.05 21.66
N GLN A 180 15.34 -21.23 20.66
CA GLN A 180 15.77 -21.00 19.28
C GLN A 180 15.83 -19.49 19.03
N THR A 181 16.98 -19.03 18.57
CA THR A 181 17.23 -17.61 18.34
C THR A 181 16.57 -17.09 17.06
N LYS A 182 16.23 -17.98 16.11
CA LYS A 182 15.71 -17.62 14.79
C LYS A 182 14.64 -18.59 14.31
N LEU A 183 13.63 -18.08 13.62
CA LEU A 183 12.69 -18.90 12.84
C LEU A 183 13.43 -19.48 11.64
N GLU A 184 13.60 -20.79 11.60
CA GLU A 184 14.22 -21.49 10.48
C GLU A 184 13.14 -21.91 9.48
N LEU A 185 13.34 -21.56 8.23
CA LEU A 185 12.44 -21.85 7.11
C LEU A 185 13.19 -22.65 6.05
N ASP A 186 12.44 -23.32 5.19
CA ASP A 186 13.02 -23.95 4.00
C ASP A 186 13.79 -22.90 3.17
N PRO A 187 15.05 -23.16 2.77
CA PRO A 187 15.83 -22.23 1.96
C PRO A 187 15.11 -21.74 0.69
N ALA A 188 14.29 -22.58 0.08
CA ALA A 188 13.51 -22.24 -1.12
C ALA A 188 12.45 -21.14 -0.87
N ILE A 189 12.12 -20.82 0.38
CA ILE A 189 11.29 -19.65 0.71
C ILE A 189 11.97 -18.36 0.23
N SER A 190 13.29 -18.27 0.28
CA SER A 190 14.02 -17.08 -0.17
C SER A 190 13.85 -16.88 -1.68
N ASP A 191 13.79 -17.97 -2.46
CA ASP A 191 13.53 -17.91 -3.91
C ASP A 191 12.11 -17.42 -4.21
N ILE A 192 11.12 -17.89 -3.44
CA ILE A 192 9.72 -17.44 -3.56
C ILE A 192 9.59 -15.95 -3.20
N VAL A 193 10.27 -15.54 -2.12
CA VAL A 193 10.32 -14.14 -1.68
C VAL A 193 11.03 -13.27 -2.72
N PHE A 194 12.09 -13.77 -3.34
CA PHE A 194 12.78 -13.11 -4.45
C PHE A 194 11.86 -12.90 -5.64
N GLU A 195 11.14 -13.93 -6.10
CA GLU A 195 10.21 -13.82 -7.23
C GLU A 195 9.05 -12.85 -6.90
N THR A 196 8.56 -12.88 -5.65
CA THR A 196 7.53 -11.96 -5.17
C THR A 196 8.02 -10.51 -5.06
N ALA A 197 9.25 -10.32 -4.56
CA ALA A 197 9.89 -9.01 -4.45
C ALA A 197 10.21 -8.42 -5.83
N THR A 198 10.58 -9.27 -6.78
CA THR A 198 10.80 -8.89 -8.19
C THR A 198 9.53 -8.28 -8.77
N ARG A 199 8.37 -8.92 -8.57
CA ARG A 199 7.09 -8.36 -9.03
C ARG A 199 6.76 -6.99 -8.43
N ALA A 200 7.08 -6.77 -7.16
CA ALA A 200 6.92 -5.47 -6.51
C ALA A 200 7.88 -4.43 -7.11
N ASN A 201 9.13 -4.83 -7.37
CA ASN A 201 10.13 -3.96 -7.99
C ASN A 201 9.77 -3.61 -9.44
N ASP A 202 9.21 -4.54 -10.22
CA ASP A 202 8.72 -4.29 -11.58
C ASP A 202 7.69 -3.17 -11.60
N HIS A 203 6.75 -3.17 -10.65
CA HIS A 203 5.80 -2.08 -10.49
C HIS A 203 6.50 -0.74 -10.17
N LEU A 204 7.51 -0.72 -9.30
CA LEU A 204 8.29 0.49 -9.02
C LEU A 204 9.09 0.98 -10.24
N ILE A 205 9.61 0.06 -11.07
CA ILE A 205 10.30 0.38 -12.31
C ILE A 205 9.32 0.99 -13.33
N SER A 206 8.14 0.40 -13.48
CA SER A 206 7.08 0.96 -14.34
C SER A 206 6.67 2.35 -13.89
N ALA A 207 6.42 2.55 -12.59
CA ALA A 207 6.12 3.87 -12.03
C ALA A 207 7.25 4.89 -12.29
N SER A 208 8.51 4.47 -12.12
CA SER A 208 9.68 5.32 -12.35
C SER A 208 9.84 5.71 -13.82
N THR A 209 9.56 4.78 -14.73
CA THR A 209 9.62 5.00 -16.19
C THR A 209 8.53 5.96 -16.64
N LEU A 210 7.29 5.72 -16.20
CA LEU A 210 6.16 6.61 -16.49
C LEU A 210 6.40 8.02 -15.94
N PHE A 211 6.92 8.12 -14.72
CA PHE A 211 7.24 9.41 -14.11
C PHE A 211 8.37 10.15 -14.84
N ALA A 212 9.39 9.44 -15.34
CA ALA A 212 10.45 10.04 -16.14
C ALA A 212 9.90 10.62 -17.45
N ASN A 213 8.98 9.89 -18.10
CA ASN A 213 8.28 10.38 -19.30
C ASN A 213 7.43 11.61 -19.00
N LEU A 214 6.61 11.56 -17.94
CA LEU A 214 5.81 12.70 -17.47
C LEU A 214 6.69 13.92 -17.18
N LYS A 215 7.80 13.72 -16.48
CA LYS A 215 8.75 14.79 -16.16
C LYS A 215 9.36 15.41 -17.42
N SER A 216 9.64 14.60 -18.45
CA SER A 216 10.11 15.11 -19.73
C SER A 216 9.04 15.91 -20.46
N THR A 217 7.78 15.49 -20.41
CA THR A 217 6.65 16.24 -20.99
C THR A 217 6.41 17.59 -20.30
N LEU A 218 6.78 17.70 -19.02
CA LEU A 218 6.64 18.92 -18.22
C LEU A 218 7.94 19.74 -18.12
N ASP A 219 8.90 19.54 -19.04
CA ASP A 219 10.20 20.24 -19.08
C ASP A 219 10.98 20.19 -17.75
N GLY A 220 10.82 19.11 -16.99
CA GLY A 220 11.46 18.90 -15.69
C GLY A 220 10.75 19.53 -14.49
N SER A 221 9.75 20.40 -14.71
CA SER A 221 9.04 21.14 -13.65
C SER A 221 7.74 20.45 -13.25
N VAL A 222 7.84 19.42 -12.42
CA VAL A 222 6.65 18.71 -11.88
C VAL A 222 6.09 19.45 -10.66
N PRO A 223 4.81 19.88 -10.67
CA PRO A 223 4.15 20.50 -9.52
C PRO A 223 4.10 19.59 -8.29
N ASP A 224 4.13 20.19 -7.10
CA ASP A 224 4.07 19.45 -5.83
C ASP A 224 2.82 18.59 -5.71
N ALA A 225 1.67 19.09 -6.15
CA ALA A 225 0.41 18.35 -6.09
C ALA A 225 0.45 17.04 -6.91
N ILE A 226 1.25 16.99 -7.98
CA ILE A 226 1.49 15.76 -8.78
C ILE A 226 2.57 14.89 -8.13
N PHE A 227 3.64 15.50 -7.62
CA PHE A 227 4.81 14.77 -7.13
C PHE A 227 4.62 14.14 -5.75
N VAL A 228 3.99 14.84 -4.80
CA VAL A 228 3.88 14.39 -3.40
C VAL A 228 3.22 13.01 -3.26
N PRO A 229 2.13 12.67 -3.99
CA PRO A 229 1.54 11.33 -3.96
C PRO A 229 2.52 10.22 -4.35
N THR A 230 3.48 10.51 -5.23
CA THR A 230 4.45 9.51 -5.71
C THR A 230 5.53 9.20 -4.66
N MET A 231 5.66 10.02 -3.61
CA MET A 231 6.60 9.79 -2.51
C MET A 231 6.26 8.57 -1.65
N THR A 232 5.03 8.05 -1.75
CA THR A 232 4.61 6.81 -1.06
C THR A 232 5.38 5.57 -1.53
N SER A 233 6.10 5.66 -2.67
CA SER A 233 7.00 4.61 -3.17
C SER A 233 8.26 4.39 -2.32
N ILE A 234 8.71 5.42 -1.60
CA ILE A 234 10.04 5.43 -0.95
C ILE A 234 10.16 4.32 0.12
N PRO A 235 9.20 4.13 1.05
CA PRO A 235 9.29 3.06 2.04
C PRO A 235 9.32 1.66 1.40
N ALA A 236 8.55 1.43 0.33
CA ALA A 236 8.53 0.16 -0.37
C ALA A 236 9.89 -0.13 -1.02
N LYS A 237 10.44 0.84 -1.75
CA LYS A 237 11.76 0.76 -2.38
C LYS A 237 12.87 0.46 -1.35
N LEU A 238 12.88 1.19 -0.24
CA LEU A 238 13.88 0.99 0.81
C LEU A 238 13.79 -0.38 1.47
N PHE A 239 12.57 -0.88 1.68
CA PHE A 239 12.38 -2.22 2.20
C PHE A 239 12.87 -3.29 1.22
N LEU A 240 12.55 -3.17 -0.07
CA LEU A 240 13.01 -4.14 -1.08
C LEU A 240 14.54 -4.16 -1.20
N GLU A 241 15.21 -3.00 -1.21
CA GLU A 241 16.68 -2.92 -1.15
C GLU A 241 17.27 -3.59 0.09
N LYS A 242 16.55 -3.51 1.21
CA LYS A 242 16.97 -4.11 2.48
C LYS A 242 16.75 -5.63 2.47
N LEU A 243 15.66 -6.08 1.87
CA LEU A 243 15.33 -7.49 1.67
C LEU A 243 16.35 -8.17 0.76
N GLU A 244 16.75 -7.51 -0.33
CA GLU A 244 17.83 -7.95 -1.21
C GLU A 244 19.14 -8.15 -0.45
N LYS A 245 19.55 -7.19 0.39
CA LYS A 245 20.75 -7.31 1.24
C LYS A 245 20.68 -8.46 2.25
N CYS A 246 19.47 -8.89 2.61
CA CYS A 246 19.25 -10.03 3.49
C CYS A 246 19.10 -11.35 2.70
N ASN A 247 19.51 -11.38 1.42
CA ASN A 247 19.36 -12.52 0.52
C ASN A 247 17.91 -13.04 0.45
N PHE A 248 16.94 -12.11 0.51
CA PHE A 248 15.51 -12.42 0.45
C PHE A 248 15.00 -13.30 1.60
N ASP A 249 15.74 -13.41 2.71
CA ASP A 249 15.28 -14.06 3.93
C ASP A 249 14.19 -13.19 4.61
N PRO A 250 12.91 -13.63 4.61
CA PRO A 250 11.79 -12.82 5.10
C PRO A 250 11.74 -12.71 6.64
N VAL A 251 12.57 -13.48 7.36
CA VAL A 251 12.63 -13.49 8.82
C VAL A 251 13.97 -12.96 9.33
N HIS A 252 14.78 -12.34 8.46
CA HIS A 252 16.06 -11.79 8.84
C HIS A 252 15.90 -10.66 9.90
N PRO A 253 16.61 -10.70 11.04
CA PRO A 253 16.44 -9.74 12.13
C PRO A 253 16.62 -8.28 11.69
N ASP A 254 17.52 -8.04 10.73
CA ASP A 254 17.75 -6.68 10.26
C ASP A 254 16.52 -6.05 9.64
N LEU A 255 15.59 -6.82 9.02
CA LEU A 255 14.39 -6.28 8.39
C LEU A 255 13.52 -5.46 9.36
N THR A 256 13.51 -5.82 10.64
CA THR A 256 12.77 -5.12 11.71
C THR A 256 13.41 -3.79 12.12
N LYS A 257 14.72 -3.61 11.87
CA LYS A 257 15.45 -2.40 12.28
C LYS A 257 14.88 -1.15 11.59
N PRO A 258 14.84 0.01 12.27
CA PRO A 258 14.43 1.27 11.65
C PRO A 258 15.22 1.58 10.37
N GLU A 259 14.53 2.11 9.35
CA GLU A 259 15.16 2.53 8.10
C GLU A 259 15.63 3.98 8.19
N TRP A 260 16.89 4.16 8.57
CA TRP A 260 17.50 5.47 8.79
C TRP A 260 17.62 6.31 7.51
N ARG A 261 17.61 5.68 6.31
CA ARG A 261 17.72 6.40 5.04
C ARG A 261 16.42 7.10 4.64
N LEU A 262 15.29 6.78 5.29
CA LEU A 262 13.98 7.30 4.90
C LEU A 262 13.93 8.83 4.83
N PRO A 263 14.35 9.62 5.85
CA PRO A 263 14.32 11.08 5.77
C PRO A 263 15.20 11.64 4.66
N PHE A 264 16.42 11.10 4.52
CA PHE A 264 17.37 11.54 3.50
C PHE A 264 16.85 11.23 2.08
N ARG A 265 16.32 10.04 1.85
CA ARG A 265 15.75 9.61 0.56
C ARG A 265 14.51 10.42 0.21
N SER A 266 13.64 10.70 1.19
CA SER A 266 12.51 11.62 1.01
C SER A 266 12.96 13.02 0.58
N TYR A 267 13.98 13.58 1.25
CA TYR A 267 14.54 14.88 0.87
C TYR A 267 15.12 14.88 -0.55
N VAL A 268 15.97 13.91 -0.89
CA VAL A 268 16.60 13.79 -2.21
C VAL A 268 15.54 13.60 -3.30
N ASN A 269 14.60 12.69 -3.10
CA ASN A 269 13.55 12.42 -4.09
C ASN A 269 12.67 13.65 -4.31
N TYR A 270 12.28 14.34 -3.23
CA TYR A 270 11.54 15.60 -3.32
C TYR A 270 12.32 16.69 -4.05
N ARG A 271 13.56 16.94 -3.64
CA ARG A 271 14.42 18.01 -4.17
C ARG A 271 14.72 17.85 -5.66
N PHE A 272 14.91 16.62 -6.12
CA PHE A 272 15.33 16.33 -7.50
C PHE A 272 14.21 15.76 -8.38
N ARG A 273 12.99 15.63 -7.85
CA ARG A 273 11.84 14.98 -8.52
C ARG A 273 12.26 13.62 -9.08
N LYS A 274 12.56 12.69 -8.17
CA LYS A 274 12.98 11.31 -8.46
C LYS A 274 12.09 10.32 -7.72
N LEU A 275 11.88 9.16 -8.32
CA LEU A 275 11.29 7.97 -7.70
C LEU A 275 12.41 6.99 -7.33
#